data_AF-A0A926QV95-F1
#
_entry.id   AF-A0A926QV95-F1
#
_cell.length_a   1.000
_cell.length_b   1.000
_cell.length_c   1.000
_cell.angle_alpha   90.00
_cell.angle_beta   90.00
_cell.angle_gamma   90.00
#
_symmetry.space_group_name_H-M   'P 1'
#
loop_
_entity.id
_entity.type
_entity.pdbx_description
1 polymer ?
#
loop_
_entity_poly.entity_id
_entity_poly.type
_entity_poly.pdbx_seq_one_letter_code
_entity_poly.pdbx_strand_id
1 'polypeptide(L)'
;MSDTNTATATITPAEAVTGMVDHVLALAATWTAWDGKPAHVDDRLYTPHKAIRRVADHMIDHLAELEARLAGEPTQPDHWHASTVTTDADRAPFTREDLDEARSRLTRLARIWANRLDALTDEQLDHSPGEGWSFRELARHVEESTYYADAVGDLS
;
A
#
# COMPACT_ATOMS: atom_id res chain seq x y z
N MET A 1 6.26 39.02 -20.03
CA MET A 1 5.76 37.63 -20.00
C MET A 1 6.40 36.99 -18.79
N SER A 2 5.63 36.83 -17.72
CA SER A 2 6.12 36.19 -16.50
C SER A 2 5.98 34.69 -16.72
N ASP A 3 7.12 34.01 -16.86
CA ASP A 3 7.17 32.55 -16.83
C ASP A 3 6.91 32.10 -15.41
N THR A 4 5.64 31.85 -15.11
CA THR A 4 5.22 31.12 -13.92
C THR A 4 5.62 29.66 -14.15
N ASN A 5 6.86 29.34 -13.79
CA ASN A 5 7.32 27.97 -13.65
C ASN A 5 6.42 27.32 -12.60
N THR A 6 5.43 26.55 -13.06
CA THR A 6 4.54 25.81 -12.17
C THR A 6 5.39 24.63 -11.73
N ALA A 7 6.18 24.83 -10.66
CA ALA A 7 6.84 23.73 -9.99
C ALA A 7 5.72 22.76 -9.59
N THR A 8 5.65 21.62 -10.26
CA THR A 8 4.80 20.52 -9.84
C THR A 8 5.16 20.28 -8.39
N ALA A 9 4.24 20.54 -7.47
CA ALA A 9 4.49 20.33 -6.05
C ALA A 9 4.93 18.87 -5.89
N THR A 10 6.14 18.66 -5.37
CA THR A 10 6.64 17.32 -5.12
C THR A 10 5.72 16.66 -4.10
N ILE A 11 5.09 15.54 -4.48
CA ILE A 11 4.22 14.76 -3.60
C ILE A 11 5.04 14.35 -2.37
N THR A 12 4.52 14.65 -1.18
CA THR A 12 5.16 14.25 0.07
C THR A 12 5.08 12.73 0.26
N PRO A 13 5.97 12.11 1.05
CA PRO A 13 5.91 10.67 1.32
C PRO A 13 4.58 10.23 1.94
N ALA A 14 4.00 11.06 2.82
CA ALA A 14 2.69 10.79 3.41
C ALA A 14 1.58 10.82 2.35
N GLU A 15 1.56 11.85 1.49
CA GLU A 15 0.59 11.97 0.39
C GLU A 15 0.69 10.80 -0.59
N ALA A 16 1.89 10.30 -0.88
CA ALA A 16 2.09 9.12 -1.72
C ALA A 16 1.39 7.88 -1.13
N VAL A 17 1.60 7.61 0.17
CA VAL A 17 0.97 6.45 0.83
C VAL A 17 -0.55 6.62 0.96
N THR A 18 -1.04 7.81 1.32
CA THR A 18 -2.48 8.03 1.43
C THR A 18 -3.16 8.01 0.07
N GLY A 19 -2.53 8.58 -0.95
CA GLY A 19 -3.03 8.57 -2.33
C GLY A 19 -3.10 7.15 -2.92
N MET A 20 -2.10 6.31 -2.62
CA MET A 20 -2.15 4.89 -2.97
C MET A 20 -3.37 4.20 -2.34
N VAL A 21 -3.65 4.43 -1.05
CA VAL A 21 -4.81 3.82 -0.39
C VAL A 21 -6.13 4.33 -0.97
N ASP A 22 -6.23 5.62 -1.26
CA ASP A 22 -7.41 6.20 -1.91
C ASP A 22 -7.67 5.55 -3.29
N HIS A 23 -6.61 5.37 -4.09
CA HIS A 23 -6.68 4.68 -5.37
C HIS A 23 -7.14 3.22 -5.23
N VAL A 24 -6.52 2.47 -4.31
CA VAL A 24 -6.91 1.07 -4.01
C VAL A 24 -8.39 1.00 -3.62
N LEU A 25 -8.86 1.88 -2.73
CA LEU A 25 -10.25 1.88 -2.27
C LEU A 25 -11.24 2.34 -3.35
N ALA A 26 -10.81 3.19 -4.29
CA ALA A 26 -11.61 3.58 -5.44
C ALA A 26 -11.85 2.38 -6.37
N LEU A 27 -10.81 1.61 -6.71
CA LEU A 27 -10.95 0.37 -7.47
C LEU A 27 -11.78 -0.67 -6.70
N ALA A 28 -11.50 -0.86 -5.41
CA ALA A 28 -12.21 -1.82 -4.56
C ALA A 28 -13.71 -1.57 -4.48
N ALA A 29 -14.15 -0.32 -4.63
CA ALA A 29 -15.57 0.01 -4.68
C ALA A 29 -16.32 -0.69 -5.82
N THR A 30 -15.62 -1.03 -6.91
CA THR A 30 -16.17 -1.72 -8.09
C THR A 30 -16.18 -3.24 -7.90
N TRP A 31 -15.34 -3.78 -7.01
CA TRP A 31 -15.13 -5.22 -6.87
C TRP A 31 -16.30 -5.98 -6.25
N THR A 32 -17.31 -5.27 -5.72
CA THR A 32 -18.56 -5.91 -5.28
C THR A 32 -19.33 -6.58 -6.43
N ALA A 33 -18.99 -6.25 -7.68
CA ALA A 33 -19.52 -6.88 -8.89
C ALA A 33 -18.67 -8.07 -9.39
N TRP A 34 -17.62 -8.48 -8.66
CA TRP A 34 -16.69 -9.51 -9.12
C TRP A 34 -17.39 -10.84 -9.42
N ASP A 35 -17.13 -11.39 -10.62
CA ASP A 35 -17.80 -12.60 -11.14
C ASP A 35 -17.17 -13.92 -10.63
N GLY A 36 -16.21 -13.82 -9.71
CA GLY A 36 -15.48 -14.95 -9.14
C GLY A 36 -14.29 -15.44 -9.98
N LYS A 37 -13.99 -14.81 -11.12
CA LYS A 37 -12.83 -15.19 -11.95
C LYS A 37 -11.59 -14.37 -11.57
N PRO A 38 -10.48 -15.01 -11.16
CA PRO A 38 -9.25 -14.29 -10.87
C PRO A 38 -8.62 -13.65 -12.11
N ALA A 39 -8.03 -12.47 -11.93
CA ALA A 39 -7.14 -11.88 -12.92
C ALA A 39 -5.79 -12.62 -12.91
N HIS A 40 -5.17 -12.75 -14.09
CA HIS A 40 -3.88 -13.40 -14.26
C HIS A 40 -2.86 -12.34 -14.73
N VAL A 41 -1.89 -12.02 -13.89
CA VAL A 41 -0.87 -10.99 -14.13
C VAL A 41 0.47 -11.52 -13.65
N ASP A 42 1.50 -11.47 -14.48
CA ASP A 42 2.87 -11.91 -14.17
C ASP A 42 2.95 -13.29 -13.50
N ASP A 43 2.29 -14.29 -14.10
CA ASP A 43 2.18 -15.67 -13.61
C ASP A 43 1.51 -15.83 -12.22
N ARG A 44 0.82 -14.77 -11.75
CA ARG A 44 0.10 -14.76 -10.47
C ARG A 44 -1.38 -14.55 -10.67
N LEU A 45 -2.14 -15.12 -9.74
CA LEU A 45 -3.58 -14.93 -9.63
C LEU A 45 -3.87 -13.78 -8.68
N TYR A 46 -4.75 -12.88 -9.10
CA TYR A 46 -5.27 -11.79 -8.28
C TYR A 46 -6.79 -11.86 -8.18
N THR A 47 -7.27 -11.68 -6.95
CA THR A 47 -8.68 -11.58 -6.59
C THR A 47 -8.85 -10.33 -5.74
N PRO A 48 -10.08 -9.79 -5.59
CA PRO A 48 -10.32 -8.64 -4.73
C PRO A 48 -9.76 -8.81 -3.31
N HIS A 49 -10.06 -9.95 -2.67
CA HIS A 49 -9.56 -10.26 -1.32
C HIS A 49 -8.04 -10.37 -1.26
N LYS A 50 -7.41 -11.02 -2.24
CA LYS A 50 -5.95 -11.10 -2.29
C LYS A 50 -5.33 -9.72 -2.45
N ALA A 51 -5.90 -8.86 -3.29
CA ALA A 51 -5.40 -7.51 -3.50
C ALA A 51 -5.45 -6.69 -2.20
N ILE A 52 -6.60 -6.64 -1.51
CA ILE A 52 -6.73 -5.96 -0.21
C ILE A 52 -5.75 -6.52 0.82
N ARG A 53 -5.65 -7.86 0.92
CA ARG A 53 -4.72 -8.52 1.83
C ARG A 53 -3.27 -8.14 1.51
N ARG A 54 -2.86 -8.16 0.24
CA ARG A 54 -1.49 -7.83 -0.16
C ARG A 54 -1.12 -6.38 0.07
N VAL A 55 -2.05 -5.45 -0.17
CA VAL A 55 -1.86 -4.04 0.19
C VAL A 55 -1.64 -3.89 1.70
N ALA A 56 -2.52 -4.49 2.51
CA ALA A 56 -2.40 -4.42 3.97
C ALA A 56 -1.10 -5.08 4.47
N ASP A 57 -0.77 -6.28 3.99
CA ASP A 57 0.45 -7.01 4.35
C ASP A 57 1.69 -6.17 4.03
N HIS A 58 1.77 -5.60 2.83
CA HIS A 58 2.92 -4.80 2.38
C HIS A 58 3.07 -3.50 3.17
N MET A 59 1.95 -2.84 3.47
CA MET A 59 1.95 -1.66 4.36
C MET A 59 2.36 -2.01 5.79
N ILE A 60 1.99 -3.18 6.31
CA ILE A 60 2.37 -3.61 7.67
C ILE A 60 3.84 -4.00 7.73
N ASP A 61 4.33 -4.73 6.73
CA ASP A 61 5.72 -5.18 6.65
C ASP A 61 6.70 -3.99 6.73
N HIS A 62 6.51 -3.01 5.84
CA HIS A 62 7.36 -1.82 5.85
C HIS A 62 7.08 -0.86 7.01
N LEU A 63 5.88 -0.90 7.61
CA LEU A 63 5.64 -0.14 8.84
C LEU A 63 6.42 -0.76 10.00
N ALA A 64 6.45 -2.09 10.09
CA ALA A 64 7.23 -2.79 11.10
C ALA A 64 8.75 -2.53 10.93
N GLU A 65 9.23 -2.52 9.69
CA GLU A 65 10.60 -2.14 9.35
C GLU A 65 10.92 -0.70 9.79
N LEU A 66 10.04 0.26 9.47
CA LEU A 66 10.18 1.66 9.86
C LEU A 66 10.22 1.82 11.38
N GLU A 67 9.27 1.21 12.10
CA GLU A 67 9.21 1.31 13.57
C GLU A 67 10.43 0.67 14.24
N ALA A 68 10.90 -0.49 13.77
CA ALA A 68 12.10 -1.14 14.30
C ALA A 68 13.34 -0.24 14.15
N ARG A 69 13.52 0.35 12.96
CA ARG A 69 14.62 1.28 12.68
C ARG A 69 14.55 2.54 13.54
N LEU A 70 13.36 3.11 13.74
CA LEU A 70 13.16 4.25 14.64
C LEU A 70 13.46 3.90 16.11
N ALA A 71 13.16 2.68 16.53
CA ALA A 71 13.46 2.18 17.88
C ALA A 71 14.93 1.77 18.07
N GLY A 72 15.74 1.74 17.00
CA GLY A 72 17.11 1.21 17.05
C GLY A 72 17.18 -0.31 17.21
N GLU A 73 16.10 -1.01 16.84
CA GLU A 73 15.99 -2.46 16.91
C GLU A 73 16.28 -3.13 15.55
N PRO A 74 16.76 -4.38 15.53
CA PRO A 74 16.91 -5.14 14.29
C PRO A 74 15.56 -5.36 13.60
N THR A 75 15.52 -5.22 12.27
CA THR A 75 14.34 -5.53 11.45
C THR A 75 14.06 -7.04 11.46
N GLN A 76 12.79 -7.41 11.47
CA GLN A 76 12.37 -8.81 11.35
C GLN A 76 12.03 -9.12 9.87
N PRO A 77 12.64 -10.13 9.25
CA PRO A 77 12.38 -10.46 7.86
C PRO A 77 10.99 -11.10 7.65
N ASP A 78 10.30 -10.73 6.56
CA ASP A 78 9.15 -11.49 6.08
C ASP A 78 9.60 -12.85 5.49
N HIS A 79 8.95 -13.92 5.94
CA HIS A 79 9.21 -15.30 5.49
C HIS A 79 8.03 -15.91 4.71
N TRP A 80 6.92 -15.17 4.58
CA TRP A 80 5.66 -15.70 4.07
C TRP A 80 5.56 -15.64 2.54
N HIS A 81 6.31 -14.75 1.87
CA HIS A 81 6.32 -14.59 0.41
C HIS A 81 4.91 -14.47 -0.21
N ALA A 82 4.06 -13.67 0.44
CA ALA A 82 2.60 -13.79 0.31
C ALA A 82 2.02 -13.54 -1.10
N SER A 83 2.74 -12.89 -2.00
CA SER A 83 2.27 -12.63 -3.37
C SER A 83 2.13 -13.92 -4.20
N THR A 84 2.90 -14.95 -3.86
CA THR A 84 2.87 -16.27 -4.54
C THR A 84 1.69 -17.14 -4.11
N VAL A 85 1.04 -16.81 -2.99
CA VAL A 85 -0.03 -17.63 -2.40
C VAL A 85 -1.39 -16.99 -2.64
N THR A 86 -2.33 -17.80 -3.15
CA THR A 86 -3.76 -17.48 -3.20
C THR A 86 -4.50 -18.53 -2.37
N THR A 87 -5.00 -18.11 -1.21
CA THR A 87 -5.72 -18.94 -0.24
C THR A 87 -7.19 -19.13 -0.64
N ASP A 88 -7.91 -20.02 0.04
CA ASP A 88 -9.35 -20.18 -0.18
C ASP A 88 -10.14 -18.93 0.26
N ALA A 89 -9.69 -18.24 1.31
CA ALA A 89 -10.28 -16.97 1.73
C ALA A 89 -10.15 -15.90 0.63
N ASP A 90 -9.02 -15.88 -0.09
CA ASP A 90 -8.83 -14.97 -1.22
C ASP A 90 -9.83 -15.24 -2.37
N ARG A 91 -10.44 -16.42 -2.45
CA ARG A 91 -11.36 -16.81 -3.52
C ARG A 91 -12.83 -16.58 -3.17
N ALA A 92 -13.13 -16.14 -1.95
CA ALA A 92 -14.50 -15.83 -1.55
C ALA A 92 -15.06 -14.63 -2.36
N PRO A 93 -16.39 -14.52 -2.54
CA PRO A 93 -16.99 -13.31 -3.09
C PRO A 93 -16.55 -12.07 -2.30
N PHE A 94 -16.41 -10.94 -2.99
CA PHE A 94 -16.11 -9.66 -2.35
C PHE A 94 -17.40 -8.89 -2.16
N THR A 95 -17.87 -8.80 -0.92
CA THR A 95 -19.16 -8.22 -0.56
C THR A 95 -19.05 -6.75 -0.20
N ARG A 96 -20.21 -6.11 0.06
CA ARG A 96 -20.24 -4.74 0.55
C ARG A 96 -19.62 -4.63 1.94
N GLU A 97 -19.83 -5.64 2.79
CA GLU A 97 -19.25 -5.74 4.12
C GLU A 97 -17.71 -5.81 4.04
N ASP A 98 -17.17 -6.57 3.08
CA ASP A 98 -15.72 -6.67 2.85
C ASP A 98 -15.14 -5.32 2.38
N LEU A 99 -15.86 -4.59 1.53
CA LEU A 99 -15.48 -3.23 1.13
C LEU A 99 -15.48 -2.27 2.31
N ASP A 100 -16.52 -2.30 3.16
CA ASP A 100 -16.61 -1.42 4.33
C ASP A 100 -15.52 -1.75 5.36
N GLU A 101 -15.18 -3.03 5.52
CA GLU A 101 -14.03 -3.46 6.30
C GLU A 101 -12.71 -2.94 5.71
N ALA A 102 -12.48 -3.12 4.41
CA ALA A 102 -11.28 -2.67 3.71
C ALA A 102 -11.09 -1.15 3.87
N ARG A 103 -12.15 -0.35 3.67
CA ARG A 103 -12.15 1.10 3.90
C ARG A 103 -11.76 1.43 5.32
N SER A 104 -12.42 0.79 6.29
CA SER A 104 -12.16 1.04 7.71
C SER A 104 -10.70 0.72 8.08
N ARG A 105 -10.18 -0.41 7.61
CA ARG A 105 -8.83 -0.88 7.92
C ARG A 105 -7.75 -0.05 7.23
N LEU A 106 -7.80 0.06 5.90
CA LEU A 106 -6.74 0.69 5.11
C LEU A 106 -6.66 2.20 5.38
N THR A 107 -7.80 2.90 5.56
CA THR A 107 -7.78 4.34 5.90
C THR A 107 -7.06 4.60 7.21
N ARG A 108 -7.28 3.75 8.23
CA ARG A 108 -6.60 3.90 9.54
C ARG A 108 -5.11 3.55 9.43
N LEU A 109 -4.77 2.54 8.64
CA LEU A 109 -3.37 2.17 8.41
C LEU A 109 -2.61 3.27 7.66
N ALA A 110 -3.20 3.84 6.60
CA ALA A 110 -2.68 5.01 5.89
C ALA A 110 -2.46 6.20 6.82
N ARG A 111 -3.38 6.42 7.76
CA ARG A 111 -3.24 7.49 8.76
C ARG A 111 -2.07 7.25 9.72
N ILE A 112 -1.80 6.01 10.11
CA ILE A 112 -0.61 5.70 10.94
C ILE A 112 0.66 6.05 10.15
N TRP A 113 0.73 5.63 8.88
CA TRP A 113 1.83 6.00 7.99
C TRP A 113 2.02 7.51 7.86
N ALA A 114 0.95 8.25 7.55
CA ALA A 114 1.00 9.71 7.45
C ALA A 114 1.51 10.36 8.75
N ASN A 115 0.95 9.96 9.89
CA ASN A 115 1.39 10.48 11.20
C ASN A 115 2.88 10.22 11.47
N ARG A 116 3.44 9.10 10.98
CA ARG A 116 4.87 8.78 11.13
C ARG A 116 5.73 9.58 10.18
N LEU A 117 5.38 9.61 8.90
CA LEU A 117 6.16 10.29 7.87
C LEU A 117 6.15 11.82 8.08
N ASP A 118 5.02 12.41 8.46
CA ASP A 118 4.90 13.85 8.72
C ASP A 118 5.63 14.31 9.99
N ALA A 119 5.95 13.38 10.89
CA ALA A 119 6.69 13.69 12.12
C ALA A 119 8.21 13.73 11.90
N LEU A 120 8.70 13.24 10.76
CA LEU A 120 10.13 13.19 10.43
C LEU A 120 10.54 14.43 9.65
N THR A 121 11.76 14.93 9.90
CA THR A 121 12.35 15.97 9.05
C THR A 121 12.80 15.40 7.71
N ASP A 122 12.97 16.26 6.70
CA ASP A 122 13.53 15.83 5.40
C ASP A 122 14.88 15.10 5.55
N GLU A 123 15.74 15.58 6.46
CA GLU A 123 17.01 14.91 6.75
C GLU A 123 16.80 13.49 7.29
N GLN A 124 15.84 13.28 8.21
CA GLN A 124 15.53 11.95 8.74
C GLN A 124 14.87 11.04 7.70
N LEU A 125 14.09 11.61 6.78
CA LEU A 125 13.47 10.87 5.69
C LEU A 125 14.51 10.37 4.68
N ASP A 126 15.55 11.17 4.40
CA ASP A 126 16.57 10.88 3.40
C ASP A 126 17.80 10.15 3.98
N HIS A 127 18.08 10.31 5.27
CA HIS A 127 19.21 9.69 5.98
C HIS A 127 18.72 8.88 7.19
N SER A 128 17.78 7.96 6.94
CA SER A 128 17.18 7.13 7.99
C SER A 128 18.16 6.09 8.55
N PRO A 129 18.03 5.70 9.84
CA PRO A 129 18.85 4.67 10.45
C PRO A 129 18.60 3.28 9.84
N GLY A 130 19.64 2.43 9.86
CA GLY A 130 19.61 1.07 9.33
C GLY A 130 20.24 0.94 7.93
N GLU A 131 20.30 -0.28 7.41
CA GLU A 131 20.76 -0.56 6.04
C GLU A 131 19.59 -0.56 5.05
N GLY A 132 19.86 -0.38 3.75
CA GLY A 132 18.83 -0.44 2.71
C GLY A 132 18.22 0.93 2.37
N TRP A 133 16.95 0.94 1.96
CA TRP A 133 16.25 2.16 1.53
C TRP A 133 16.09 3.17 2.67
N SER A 134 16.16 4.46 2.29
CA SER A 134 15.75 5.57 3.15
C SER A 134 14.24 5.49 3.47
N PHE A 135 13.76 6.16 4.52
CA PHE A 135 12.31 6.20 4.80
C PHE A 135 11.50 6.85 3.68
N ARG A 136 12.08 7.80 2.93
CA ARG A 136 11.44 8.36 1.73
C ARG A 136 11.29 7.31 0.63
N GLU A 137 12.33 6.54 0.37
CA GLU A 137 12.31 5.47 -0.62
C GLU A 137 11.38 4.33 -0.18
N LEU A 138 11.33 4.01 1.12
CA LEU A 138 10.42 3.04 1.68
C LEU A 138 8.95 3.43 1.44
N ALA A 139 8.59 4.70 1.67
CA ALA A 139 7.24 5.21 1.38
C ALA A 139 6.90 5.12 -0.11
N ARG A 140 7.85 5.41 -1.00
CA ARG A 140 7.68 5.22 -2.46
C ARG A 140 7.51 3.75 -2.81
N HIS A 141 8.24 2.85 -2.17
CA HIS A 141 8.06 1.42 -2.41
C HIS A 141 6.69 0.93 -1.93
N VAL A 142 6.20 1.42 -0.79
CA VAL A 142 4.83 1.13 -0.32
C VAL A 142 3.78 1.67 -1.29
N GLU A 143 4.01 2.83 -1.93
CA GLU A 143 3.13 3.37 -2.98
C GLU A 143 2.94 2.39 -4.14
N GLU A 144 3.96 1.58 -4.49
CA GLU A 144 3.88 0.55 -5.53
C GLU A 144 2.86 -0.57 -5.19
N SER A 145 2.28 -0.58 -3.98
CA SER A 145 1.14 -1.45 -3.63
C SER A 145 -0.09 -1.23 -4.51
N THR A 146 -0.20 -0.09 -5.23
CA THR A 146 -1.21 0.12 -6.28
C THR A 146 -1.23 -1.03 -7.28
N TYR A 147 -0.08 -1.63 -7.59
CA TYR A 147 0.06 -2.81 -8.45
C TYR A 147 -0.94 -3.93 -8.12
N TYR A 148 -1.18 -4.20 -6.83
CA TYR A 148 -2.09 -5.26 -6.43
C TYR A 148 -3.55 -4.97 -6.77
N ALA A 149 -3.97 -3.70 -6.65
CA ALA A 149 -5.32 -3.28 -7.04
C ALA A 149 -5.44 -3.15 -8.56
N ASP A 150 -4.42 -2.62 -9.22
CA ASP A 150 -4.37 -2.48 -10.68
C ASP A 150 -4.41 -3.84 -11.39
N ALA A 151 -3.83 -4.89 -10.77
CA ALA A 151 -3.91 -6.25 -11.27
C ALA A 151 -5.35 -6.81 -11.29
N VAL A 152 -6.24 -6.34 -10.40
CA VAL A 152 -7.68 -6.67 -10.43
C VAL A 152 -8.43 -5.71 -11.35
N GLY A 153 -8.07 -4.43 -11.33
CA GLY A 153 -8.63 -3.38 -12.19
C GLY A 153 -10.02 -2.90 -11.78
N ASP A 154 -10.63 -2.08 -12.64
CA ASP A 154 -12.01 -1.62 -12.51
C ASP A 154 -12.98 -2.69 -13.04
N LEU A 155 -13.98 -3.06 -12.24
CA LEU A 155 -15.00 -4.09 -12.55
C LEU A 155 -16.41 -3.52 -12.78
N SER A 156 -16.54 -2.20 -13.00
CA SER A 156 -17.82 -1.54 -13.28
C SER A 156 -18.34 -1.69 -14.71
#